data_AF-A0A016VF53-F1
#
_entry.id   AF-A0A016VF53-F1
#
_cell.length_a   1.000
_cell.length_b   1.000
_cell.length_c   1.000
_cell.angle_alpha   90.00
_cell.angle_beta   90.00
_cell.angle_gamma   90.00
#
_symmetry.space_group_name_H-M   'P 1'
#
loop_
_entity.id
_entity.type
_entity.pdbx_description
1 polymer ?
#
loop_
_entity_poly.entity_id
_entity_poly.type
_entity_poly.pdbx_seq_one_letter_code
_entity_poly.pdbx_strand_id
1 'polypeptide(L)'
;MFKDLVLAAWSLGQQQQAAWPCCLILSGGQDKVVFFRESKFQAKLVHLADKLYNLRDLERATPVGWDRRRVKEYFKWSKEVVAAMKGTNENLEMLLDDIINKHLA
;
A
#
# COMPACT_ATOMS: atom_id res chain seq x y z
N MET A 1 -1.50 12.70 -14.36
CA MET A 1 -1.21 13.68 -13.29
C MET A 1 -0.60 13.06 -12.02
N PHE A 2 -1.00 11.86 -11.59
CA PHE A 2 -0.32 11.17 -10.46
C PHE A 2 0.73 10.12 -10.88
N LYS A 3 0.81 9.78 -12.18
CA LYS A 3 1.78 8.80 -12.72
C LYS A 3 3.19 9.40 -12.93
N ASP A 4 3.27 10.70 -13.24
CA ASP A 4 4.55 11.36 -13.57
C ASP A 4 5.29 11.92 -12.35
N LEU A 5 4.56 12.21 -11.26
CA LEU A 5 5.14 12.72 -10.01
C LEU A 5 5.97 11.66 -9.26
N VAL A 6 5.62 10.38 -9.42
CA VAL A 6 6.27 9.26 -8.72
C VAL A 6 7.64 8.93 -9.33
N LEU A 7 7.84 9.19 -10.64
CA LEU A 7 9.12 8.98 -11.30
C LEU A 7 10.07 10.19 -11.15
N ALA A 8 9.54 11.41 -11.14
CA ALA A 8 10.35 12.63 -11.02
C ALA A 8 10.99 12.80 -9.63
N ALA A 9 10.38 12.27 -8.57
CA ALA A 9 10.91 12.35 -7.21
C ALA A 9 12.20 11.52 -6.97
N TRP A 10 12.59 10.64 -7.90
CA TRP A 10 13.75 9.76 -7.75
C TRP A 10 15.11 10.46 -8.03
N SER A 11 15.14 11.58 -8.75
CA SER A 11 16.40 12.18 -9.23
C SER A 11 16.96 13.32 -8.35
N LEU A 12 16.24 13.79 -7.34
CA LEU A 12 16.64 14.93 -6.53
C LEU A 12 16.61 14.53 -5.06
N GLY A 13 17.78 14.18 -4.51
CA GLY A 13 17.94 13.79 -3.12
C GLY A 13 17.46 14.85 -2.14
N GLN A 14 16.22 14.72 -1.67
CA GLN A 14 15.70 15.49 -0.54
C GLN A 14 15.05 14.55 0.48
N GLN A 15 15.75 14.42 1.62
CA GLN A 15 15.18 13.96 2.88
C GLN A 15 14.16 14.99 3.37
N GLN A 16 12.87 14.83 3.11
CA GLN A 16 11.82 15.33 4.01
C GLN A 16 10.47 14.68 3.67
N GLN A 17 10.01 13.79 4.55
CA GLN A 17 8.61 13.46 4.86
C GLN A 17 7.54 13.66 3.76
N ALA A 18 7.58 12.88 2.67
CA ALA A 18 6.40 12.69 1.81
C ALA A 18 6.52 11.40 0.97
N ALA A 19 6.77 10.25 1.60
CA ALA A 19 6.78 8.96 0.91
C ALA A 19 5.51 8.16 1.22
N TRP A 20 4.43 8.43 0.49
CA TRP A 20 3.28 7.51 0.38
C TRP A 20 3.63 6.35 -0.59
N PRO A 21 3.04 5.16 -0.41
CA PRO A 21 3.83 3.98 -0.04
C PRO A 21 4.10 2.98 -1.18
N CYS A 22 4.12 3.41 -2.44
CA CYS A 22 4.44 2.51 -3.55
C CYS A 22 5.95 2.24 -3.73
N CYS A 23 6.82 3.11 -3.21
CA CYS A 23 8.27 3.00 -3.43
C CYS A 23 9.05 2.13 -2.43
N LEU A 24 8.41 1.63 -1.36
CA LEU A 24 9.13 1.00 -0.24
C LEU A 24 9.08 -0.52 -0.23
N ILE A 25 9.22 -1.13 -1.42
CA ILE A 25 9.33 -2.59 -1.57
C ILE A 25 10.71 -3.12 -1.09
N LEU A 26 11.70 -2.27 -0.81
CA LEU A 26 13.10 -2.73 -0.63
C LEU A 26 13.80 -2.36 0.69
N SER A 27 13.10 -1.79 1.67
CA SER A 27 13.71 -1.52 2.99
C SER A 27 12.97 -2.34 4.03
N GLY A 28 13.48 -3.54 4.34
CA GLY A 28 12.93 -4.46 5.34
C GLY A 28 12.96 -3.92 6.77
N GLY A 29 12.20 -2.85 7.04
CA GLY A 29 12.04 -2.24 8.35
C GLY A 29 10.69 -2.60 8.95
N GLN A 30 10.70 -3.25 10.11
CA GLN A 30 9.51 -3.55 10.92
C GLN A 30 8.76 -2.28 11.40
N ASP A 31 9.34 -1.10 11.20
CA ASP A 31 8.88 0.18 11.73
C ASP A 31 7.56 0.68 11.14
N LYS A 32 7.17 0.20 9.95
CA LYS A 32 5.98 0.73 9.26
C LYS A 32 4.66 0.14 9.74
N VAL A 33 4.64 -1.14 10.10
CA VAL A 33 3.46 -1.80 10.69
C VAL A 33 3.15 -1.17 12.05
N VAL A 34 4.19 -0.82 12.82
CA VAL A 34 4.08 -0.12 14.10
C VAL A 34 3.43 1.26 13.91
N PHE A 35 3.85 2.04 12.90
CA PHE A 35 3.22 3.33 12.60
C PHE A 35 1.71 3.22 12.37
N PHE A 36 1.25 2.21 11.61
CA PHE A 36 -0.17 2.04 11.34
C PHE A 36 -0.98 1.67 12.59
N ARG A 37 -0.41 0.87 13.51
CA ARG A 37 -1.07 0.52 14.78
C ARG A 37 -1.37 1.73 15.64
N GLU A 38 -0.39 2.63 15.76
CA GLU A 38 -0.45 3.83 16.60
C GLU A 38 -1.18 5.03 15.95
N SER A 39 -1.59 4.89 14.68
CA SER A 39 -2.29 5.97 13.97
C SER A 39 -3.72 6.20 14.50
N LYS A 40 -4.19 7.46 14.44
CA LYS A 40 -5.55 7.82 14.85
C LYS A 40 -6.58 7.10 13.97
N PHE A 41 -7.76 6.79 14.54
CA PHE A 41 -8.84 6.10 13.83
C PHE A 41 -9.21 6.71 12.46
N GLN A 42 -9.33 8.05 12.40
CA GLN A 42 -9.62 8.76 11.15
C GLN A 42 -8.50 8.59 10.10
N ALA A 43 -7.24 8.54 10.53
CA ALA A 43 -6.11 8.28 9.63
C ALA A 43 -6.15 6.84 9.10
N LYS A 44 -6.45 5.86 9.96
CA LYS A 44 -6.62 4.44 9.55
C LYS A 44 -7.67 4.28 8.45
N LEU A 45 -8.81 4.97 8.56
CA LEU A 45 -9.85 4.95 7.53
C LEU A 45 -9.35 5.44 6.17
N VAL A 46 -8.65 6.58 6.16
CA VAL A 46 -8.08 7.15 4.93
C VAL A 46 -7.04 6.21 4.35
N HIS A 47 -6.18 5.61 5.18
CA HIS A 47 -5.18 4.65 4.73
C HIS A 47 -5.79 3.35 4.18
N LEU A 48 -6.87 2.84 4.77
CA LEU A 48 -7.60 1.68 4.26
C LEU A 48 -8.25 1.98 2.90
N ALA A 49 -8.91 3.14 2.77
CA ALA A 49 -9.53 3.56 1.52
C ALA A 49 -8.49 3.77 0.40
N ASP A 50 -7.36 4.41 0.72
CA ASP A 50 -6.23 4.59 -0.20
C ASP A 50 -5.68 3.24 -0.67
N LYS A 51 -5.48 2.29 0.26
CA LYS A 51 -5.03 0.93 -0.09
C LYS A 51 -6.00 0.21 -1.01
N LEU A 52 -7.31 0.33 -0.77
CA LEU A 52 -8.32 -0.30 -1.61
C LEU A 52 -8.27 0.26 -3.04
N TYR A 53 -8.11 1.57 -3.17
CA TYR A 53 -7.95 2.21 -4.48
C TYR A 53 -6.69 1.73 -5.19
N ASN A 54 -5.55 1.71 -4.50
CA ASN A 54 -4.27 1.27 -5.07
C ASN A 54 -4.29 -0.19 -5.54
N LEU A 55 -4.91 -1.09 -4.78
CA LEU A 55 -5.03 -2.51 -5.18
C LEU A 55 -5.97 -2.69 -6.37
N ARG A 56 -7.08 -1.94 -6.44
CA ARG A 56 -7.99 -1.97 -7.59
C ARG A 56 -7.33 -1.41 -8.85
N ASP A 57 -6.51 -0.36 -8.73
CA ASP A 57 -5.77 0.18 -9.86
C ASP A 57 -4.71 -0.81 -10.35
N LEU A 58 -4.03 -1.50 -9.41
CA LEU A 58 -3.09 -2.58 -9.73
C LEU A 58 -3.76 -3.76 -10.46
N GLU A 59 -5.00 -4.11 -10.09
CA GLU A 59 -5.79 -5.11 -10.84
C GLU A 59 -6.16 -4.66 -12.25
N ARG A 60 -6.39 -3.36 -12.45
CA ARG A 60 -6.77 -2.80 -13.76
C ARG A 60 -5.57 -2.68 -14.69
N ALA A 61 -4.43 -2.24 -14.17
CA ALA A 61 -3.25 -2.01 -14.95
C ALA A 61 -1.98 -2.19 -14.10
N THR A 62 -1.26 -3.27 -14.35
CA THR A 62 0.08 -3.46 -13.79
C THR A 62 1.01 -2.35 -14.31
N PRO A 63 1.73 -1.64 -13.42
CA PRO A 63 2.69 -0.62 -13.85
C PRO A 63 3.78 -1.19 -14.78
N VAL A 64 4.22 -0.39 -15.74
CA VAL A 64 5.30 -0.77 -16.66
C VAL A 64 6.56 -1.08 -15.86
N GLY A 65 7.16 -2.25 -16.11
CA GLY A 65 8.36 -2.72 -15.41
C GLY A 65 8.09 -3.49 -14.10
N TRP A 66 6.84 -3.74 -13.73
CA TRP A 66 6.51 -4.65 -12.64
C TRP A 66 6.32 -6.08 -13.19
N ASP A 67 7.13 -7.01 -12.67
CA ASP A 67 6.93 -8.43 -12.91
C ASP A 67 5.82 -8.99 -12.00
N ARG A 68 5.33 -10.19 -12.32
CA ARG A 68 4.30 -10.86 -11.52
C ARG A 68 4.73 -11.10 -10.08
N ARG A 69 6.04 -11.25 -9.83
CA ARG A 69 6.58 -11.47 -8.48
C ARG A 69 6.41 -10.21 -7.62
N ARG A 70 6.77 -9.04 -8.15
CA ARG A 70 6.64 -7.75 -7.49
C ARG A 70 5.19 -7.39 -7.21
N VAL A 71 4.28 -7.74 -8.12
CA VAL A 71 2.83 -7.63 -7.88
C VAL A 71 2.43 -8.48 -6.67
N LYS A 72 2.81 -9.76 -6.63
CA LYS A 72 2.53 -10.65 -5.48
C LYS A 72 3.15 -10.13 -4.17
N GLU A 73 4.37 -9.62 -4.20
CA GLU A 73 5.03 -9.01 -3.05
C GLU A 73 4.24 -7.80 -2.52
N TYR A 74 3.69 -6.97 -3.42
CA TYR A 74 2.84 -5.84 -3.06
C TYR A 74 1.53 -6.27 -2.41
N PHE A 75 0.88 -7.33 -2.92
CA PHE A 75 -0.33 -7.90 -2.29
C PHE A 75 -0.02 -8.49 -0.91
N LYS A 76 1.10 -9.21 -0.77
CA LYS A 76 1.56 -9.77 0.52
C LYS A 76 1.80 -8.66 1.55
N TRP A 77 2.50 -7.60 1.15
CA TRP A 77 2.74 -6.45 2.01
C TRP A 77 1.43 -5.73 2.38
N SER A 78 0.50 -5.59 1.43
CA SER A 78 -0.80 -4.99 1.69
C SER A 78 -1.58 -5.75 2.75
N LYS A 79 -1.47 -7.09 2.77
CA LYS A 79 -2.04 -7.94 3.83
C LYS A 79 -1.51 -7.58 5.22
N GLU A 80 -0.21 -7.40 5.34
CA GLU A 80 0.45 -7.05 6.62
C GLU A 80 0.00 -5.66 7.12
N VAL A 81 -0.14 -4.70 6.20
CA VAL A 81 -0.61 -3.35 6.51
C VAL A 81 -2.08 -3.35 6.95
N VAL A 82 -2.94 -4.08 6.26
CA VAL A 82 -4.37 -4.19 6.62
C VAL A 82 -4.53 -4.90 7.97
N ALA A 83 -3.75 -5.95 8.22
CA ALA A 83 -3.71 -6.63 9.52
C ALA A 83 -3.35 -5.68 10.67
N ALA A 84 -2.51 -4.67 10.43
CA ALA A 84 -2.12 -3.67 11.42
C ALA A 84 -3.21 -2.65 11.76
N MET A 85 -4.23 -2.53 10.91
CA MET A 85 -5.32 -1.55 11.02
C MET A 85 -6.69 -2.19 11.24
N LYS A 86 -6.75 -3.51 11.51
CA LYS A 86 -8.01 -4.22 11.77
C LYS A 86 -8.80 -3.62 12.92
N GLY A 87 -10.14 -3.73 12.82
CA GLY A 87 -11.07 -3.16 13.78
C GLY A 87 -11.34 -1.65 13.58
N THR A 88 -11.04 -1.13 12.38
CA THR A 88 -11.34 0.26 12.02
C THR A 88 -12.63 0.34 11.21
N ASN A 89 -12.77 -0.47 10.15
CA ASN A 89 -13.94 -0.47 9.29
C ASN A 89 -14.08 -1.83 8.60
N GLU A 90 -15.02 -2.64 9.10
CA GLU A 90 -15.23 -4.02 8.64
C GLU A 90 -15.50 -4.11 7.13
N ASN A 91 -16.28 -3.18 6.56
CA ASN A 91 -16.59 -3.18 5.13
C ASN A 91 -15.34 -2.96 4.27
N LEU A 92 -14.48 -2.01 4.64
CA LEU A 92 -13.23 -1.77 3.91
C LEU A 92 -12.26 -2.94 4.08
N GLU A 93 -12.15 -3.46 5.29
CA GLU A 93 -11.28 -4.60 5.62
C GLU A 93 -11.68 -5.85 4.83
N MET A 94 -12.97 -6.16 4.73
CA MET A 94 -13.49 -7.26 3.91
C MET A 94 -13.15 -7.08 2.43
N LEU A 95 -13.41 -5.90 1.85
CA LEU A 95 -13.11 -5.63 0.44
C LEU A 95 -11.61 -5.75 0.13
N LEU A 96 -10.77 -5.34 1.07
CA LEU A 96 -9.32 -5.48 0.97
C LEU A 96 -8.90 -6.95 1.07
N ASP A 97 -9.43 -7.69 2.04
CA ASP A 97 -9.14 -9.12 2.22
C ASP A 97 -9.55 -9.93 0.98
N ASP A 98 -10.70 -9.65 0.36
CA ASP A 98 -11.16 -10.32 -0.87
C ASP A 98 -10.18 -10.11 -2.04
N ILE A 99 -9.80 -8.86 -2.30
CA ILE A 99 -8.86 -8.51 -3.37
C ILE A 99 -7.49 -9.13 -3.08
N ILE A 100 -7.01 -9.06 -1.84
CA ILE A 100 -5.71 -9.63 -1.47
C ILE A 100 -5.71 -11.15 -1.64
N ASN A 101 -6.74 -11.83 -1.16
CA ASN A 101 -6.81 -13.30 -1.22
C ASN A 101 -6.92 -13.80 -2.65
N LYS A 102 -7.61 -13.09 -3.54
CA LYS A 102 -7.68 -13.42 -4.98
C LYS A 102 -6.29 -13.48 -5.66
N HIS A 103 -5.32 -12.69 -5.19
CA HIS A 103 -3.98 -12.61 -5.78
C HIS A 103 -2.91 -13.41 -5.03
N LEU A 104 -3.23 -13.87 -3.81
CA LEU A 104 -2.34 -14.68 -2.96
C LEU A 104 -2.73 -16.16 -2.87
N ALA A 105 -3.92 -16.54 -3.36
CA ALA A 105 -4.36 -17.94 -3.49
C ALA A 105 -3.55 -18.73 -4.53
#